data_AF-A0A2V9PTZ3-F1
#
_entry.id   AF-A0A2V9PTZ3-F1
#
_cell.length_a   1.000
_cell.length_b   1.000
_cell.length_c   1.000
_cell.angle_alpha   90.00
_cell.angle_beta   90.00
_cell.angle_gamma   90.00
#
_symmetry.space_group_name_H-M   'P 1'
#
loop_
_entity.id
_entity.type
_entity.pdbx_description
1 polymer ?
#
loop_
_entity_poly.entity_id
_entity_poly.type
_entity_poly.pdbx_seq_one_letter_code
_entity_poly.pdbx_strand_id
1 'polypeptide(L)' 'MKLIDGFDSNYRYILVAARRARQLQGGAPPVIDTHSRKPCRIAQDEIKAGKVKWVIPEVPASAAEVAGELLDQAIGES' A
#
# COMPACT_ATOMS: atom_id res chain seq x y z
N MET A 1 4.97 17.93 15.20
CA MET A 1 5.33 17.30 13.90
C MET A 1 4.12 17.43 12.99
N LYS A 2 4.21 18.08 11.82
CA LYS A 2 3.08 18.18 10.90
C LYS A 2 2.89 16.85 10.17
N LEU A 3 1.66 16.37 10.07
CA LEU A 3 1.32 15.19 9.26
C LEU A 3 1.45 15.54 7.78
N ILE A 4 1.78 14.53 6.97
CA ILE A 4 1.84 14.67 5.52
C ILE A 4 0.42 14.54 4.99
N ASP A 5 0.02 15.49 4.13
CA ASP A 5 -1.33 15.56 3.58
C ASP A 5 -1.67 14.25 2.84
N GLY A 6 -2.82 13.65 3.19
CA GLY A 6 -3.26 12.35 2.66
C GLY A 6 -2.78 11.12 3.45
N PHE A 7 -2.09 11.31 4.58
CA PHE A 7 -1.72 10.23 5.51
C PHE A 7 -2.28 10.48 6.92
N ASP A 8 -2.70 9.38 7.55
CA ASP A 8 -3.15 9.36 8.94
C ASP A 8 -1.99 9.35 9.95
N SER A 9 -0.81 8.88 9.53
CA SER A 9 0.39 8.79 10.35
C SER A 9 1.67 8.96 9.54
N ASN A 10 2.67 9.62 10.14
CA ASN A 10 4.01 9.75 9.57
C ASN A 10 4.69 8.37 9.38
N TYR A 11 4.39 7.40 10.25
CA TYR A 11 4.89 6.03 10.09
C TYR A 11 4.39 5.40 8.80
N ARG A 12 3.11 5.61 8.48
CA ARG A 12 2.51 5.04 7.29
C ARG A 12 3.08 5.66 6.02
N TYR A 13 3.30 6.96 6.02
CA TYR A 13 4.04 7.62 4.95
C TYR A 13 5.41 6.98 4.72
N ILE A 14 6.19 6.74 5.79
CA ILE A 14 7.52 6.11 5.67
C ILE A 14 7.40 4.71 5.07
N LEU A 15 6.44 3.89 5.51
CA LEU A 15 6.24 2.54 5.00
C LEU A 15 5.84 2.53 3.51
N VAL A 16 4.93 3.42 3.11
CA VAL A 16 4.49 3.53 1.71
C VAL A 16 5.63 4.03 0.83
N ALA A 17 6.37 5.06 1.27
CA ALA A 17 7.53 5.57 0.54
C ALA A 17 8.64 4.52 0.41
N ALA A 18 8.94 3.77 1.47
CA ALA A 18 9.93 2.69 1.45
C ALA A 18 9.50 1.54 0.52
N ARG A 19 8.22 1.15 0.54
CA ARG A 19 7.69 0.14 -0.37
C ARG A 19 7.82 0.59 -1.83
N ARG A 20 7.47 1.84 -2.13
CA ARG A 20 7.60 2.39 -3.49
C ARG A 20 9.06 2.50 -3.93
N ALA A 21 9.96 2.94 -3.05
CA ALA A 21 11.39 2.98 -3.34
C ALA A 21 11.95 1.60 -3.70
N ARG A 22 11.49 0.52 -3.05
CA ARG A 22 11.87 -0.86 -3.41
C ARG A 22 11.37 -1.28 -4.79
N GLN A 23 10.17 -0.86 -5.19
CA GLN A 23 9.69 -1.10 -6.57
C GLN A 23 10.58 -0.42 -7.60
N LEU A 24 10.95 0.84 -7.36
CA LEU A 24 11.86 1.59 -8.23
C LEU A 24 13.26 0.94 -8.30
N GLN A 25 13.77 0.43 -7.17
CA GLN A 25 15.01 -0.34 -7.13
C GLN A 25 14.90 -1.66 -7.91
N GLY A 26 13.72 -2.29 -7.91
CA GLY A 26 13.41 -3.48 -8.71
C GLY A 26 13.20 -3.22 -10.19
N GLY A 27 13.43 -1.99 -10.68
CA GLY A 27 13.32 -1.63 -12.09
C GLY A 27 11.94 -1.12 -12.52
N ALA A 28 11.01 -0.91 -11.58
CA ALA A 28 9.74 -0.26 -11.91
C ALA A 28 9.99 1.17 -12.40
N PRO A 29 9.29 1.63 -13.45
CA PRO A 29 9.47 2.97 -13.97
C PRO A 29 8.94 4.03 -12.97
N PRO A 30 9.56 5.21 -12.91
CA PRO A 30 9.02 6.35 -12.19
C PRO A 30 7.75 6.89 -12.87
N VAL A 31 6.77 7.32 -12.09
CA VAL A 31 5.47 7.85 -12.57
C VAL A 31 5.50 9.37 -12.75
N ILE A 32 6.57 10.02 -12.30
CA ILE A 32 6.82 11.45 -12.48
C ILE A 32 8.16 11.66 -13.15
N ASP A 33 8.29 12.78 -13.86
CA ASP A 33 9.61 13.26 -14.26
C ASP A 33 10.29 13.94 -13.06
N THR A 34 11.51 13.53 -12.75
CA THR A 34 12.27 14.03 -11.61
C THR A 34 13.75 14.02 -11.92
N HIS A 35 14.43 15.10 -11.55
CA HIS A 35 15.89 15.21 -11.68
C HIS A 35 16.64 14.28 -10.72
N SER A 36 15.97 13.73 -9.71
CA SER A 36 16.62 12.87 -8.73
C SER A 36 16.75 11.44 -9.23
N ARG A 37 17.95 10.87 -9.08
CA ARG A 37 18.21 9.44 -9.37
C ARG A 37 18.06 8.55 -8.13
N LYS A 38 17.77 9.13 -6.96
CA LYS A 38 17.67 8.38 -5.70
C LYS A 38 16.26 7.79 -5.56
N PRO A 39 16.08 6.45 -5.49
CA PRO A 39 14.76 5.81 -5.42
C PRO A 39 13.87 6.33 -4.29
N CYS A 40 14.45 6.56 -3.11
CA CYS A 40 13.69 7.13 -1.99
C CYS A 40 13.22 8.56 -2.26
N ARG A 41 14.00 9.37 -2.98
CA ARG A 41 13.61 10.76 -3.31
C ARG A 41 12.49 10.77 -4.34
N ILE A 42 12.62 9.93 -5.39
CA ILE A 42 11.60 9.73 -6.41
C ILE A 42 10.28 9.29 -5.77
N ALA A 43 10.31 8.28 -4.89
CA ALA A 43 9.11 7.79 -4.20
C ALA A 43 8.41 8.88 -3.37
N GLN A 44 9.17 9.72 -2.66
CA GLN A 44 8.59 10.84 -1.91
C GLN A 44 7.96 11.89 -2.82
N ASP A 45 8.61 12.20 -3.94
CA ASP A 45 8.12 13.18 -4.90
C ASP A 45 6.86 12.65 -5.62
N GLU A 46 6.79 11.34 -5.93
CA GLU A 46 5.59 10.70 -6.50
C GLU A 46 4.39 10.72 -5.54
N ILE A 47 4.66 10.50 -4.24
CA ILE A 47 3.64 10.58 -3.19
C ILE A 47 3.14 12.03 -3.04
N LYS A 48 4.06 13.01 -3.01
CA LYS A 48 3.71 14.44 -2.96
C LYS A 48 2.92 14.89 -4.19
N ALA A 49 3.21 14.34 -5.36
CA ALA A 49 2.46 14.58 -6.58
C ALA A 49 1.09 13.86 -6.62
N GLY A 50 0.74 13.07 -5.60
CA GLY A 50 -0.51 12.32 -5.52
C GLY A 50 -0.63 11.19 -6.55
N LYS A 51 0.48 10.80 -7.20
CA LYS A 51 0.51 9.75 -8.23
C LYS A 51 0.60 8.34 -7.64
N VAL A 52 1.11 8.23 -6.41
CA VAL A 52 1.18 6.97 -5.66
C VAL A 52 0.14 7.00 -4.55
N LYS A 53 -0.87 6.14 -4.67
CA LYS A 53 -1.93 5.96 -3.66
C LYS A 53 -1.67 4.70 -2.85
N TRP A 54 -2.19 4.70 -1.63
CA TRP A 54 -2.18 3.52 -0.75
C TRP A 54 -3.61 3.21 -0.33
N VAL A 55 -3.88 1.93 -0.09
CA VAL A 55 -5.17 1.44 0.40
C VAL A 55 -4.91 0.46 1.53
N ILE A 56 -5.78 0.48 2.54
CA ILE A 56 -5.88 -0.64 3.48
C ILE A 56 -6.74 -1.66 2.77
N PRO A 57 -6.22 -2.83 2.37
CA PRO A 57 -7.11 -3.89 1.95
C PRO A 57 -8.03 -4.18 3.13
N GLU A 58 -9.35 -4.11 2.92
CA GLU A 58 -10.27 -4.77 3.83
C GLU A 58 -9.82 -6.22 3.87
N VAL A 59 -9.42 -6.68 5.04
CA VAL A 59 -8.91 -8.04 5.22
C VAL A 59 -10.01 -8.94 4.64
N PRO A 60 -9.81 -9.62 3.50
CA PRO A 60 -10.73 -10.69 3.16
C PRO A 60 -10.59 -11.64 4.34
N ALA A 61 -11.73 -11.99 4.94
CA ALA A 61 -11.82 -13.00 5.97
C ALA A 61 -10.76 -14.06 5.64
N SER A 62 -9.82 -14.27 6.55
CA SER A 62 -8.70 -15.17 6.39
C SER A 62 -9.19 -16.47 5.76
N ALA A 63 -8.33 -17.18 5.02
CA ALA A 63 -8.74 -18.44 4.42
C ALA A 63 -9.39 -19.41 5.43
N ALA A 64 -9.08 -19.26 6.73
CA ALA A 64 -9.75 -19.93 7.83
C ALA A 64 -11.19 -19.43 8.10
N GLU A 65 -11.45 -18.13 8.06
CA GLU A 65 -12.79 -17.55 8.22
C GLU A 65 -13.68 -17.86 7.01
N VAL A 66 -13.16 -17.77 5.78
CA VAL A 66 -13.91 -18.19 4.56
C VAL A 66 -14.21 -19.69 4.57
N ALA A 67 -13.24 -20.52 5.01
CA ALA A 67 -13.48 -21.96 5.16
C ALA A 67 -14.51 -22.27 6.24
N GLY A 68 -14.52 -21.50 7.35
CA GLY A 68 -15.52 -21.60 8.40
C GLY A 68 -16.94 -21.30 7.90
N GLU A 69 -17.12 -20.18 7.19
CA GLU A 69 -18.41 -19.79 6.61
C GLU A 69 -18.94 -20.84 5.62
N LEU A 70 -18.07 -21.43 4.79
CA LEU A 70 -18.45 -22.48 3.85
C LEU A 70 -18.84 -23.80 4.54
N LEU A 71 -18.18 -24.14 5.65
CA LEU A 71 -18.53 -25.31 6.45
C LEU A 71 -19.88 -25.13 7.15
N ASP A 72 -20.11 -23.96 7.75
CA ASP A 72 -21.38 -23.63 8.42
C ASP A 72 -22.56 -23.63 7.44
N GLN A 73 -22.36 -23.17 6.21
CA GLN A 73 -23.38 -23.22 5.17
C GLN A 73 -23.68 -24.66 4.68
N ALA A 74 -22.67 -25.54 4.64
CA ALA A 74 -22.83 -26.92 4.19
C ALA A 74 -23.50 -27.83 5.24
N ILE A 75 -23.42 -27.48 6.52
CA ILE A 75 -24.04 -28.24 7.63
C ILE A 75 -25.42 -27.72 8.03
N GLY A 76 -25.89 -26.63 7.40
CA GLY A 76 -27.09 -25.87 7.79
C GLY A 76 -28.35 -26.08 6.95
N GLU A 77 -28.47 -27.15 6.15
CA GLU A 77 -29.74 -27.57 5.55
C GLU A 77 -30.07 -29.00 6.00
N SER A 78 -30.91 -29.13 7.02
CA SER A 78 -31.61 -30.36 7.42
C SER A 78 -33.06 -30.03 7.71
#